data_AF-A1TCD6-F1
#
_entry.id   AF-A1TCD6-F1
#
_cell.length_a   1.000
_cell.length_b   1.000
_cell.length_c   1.000
_cell.angle_alpha   90.00
_cell.angle_beta   90.00
_cell.angle_gamma   90.00
#
_symmetry.space_group_name_H-M   'P 1'
#
loop_
_entity.id
_entity.type
_entity.pdbx_description
1 polymer ?
#
loop_
_entity_poly.entity_id
_entity_poly.type
_entity_poly.pdbx_seq_one_letter_code
_entity_poly.pdbx_strand_id
1 'polypeptide(L)'
;MNFNVLQRSVRARWIWIVSITAVSAAAVLVAGWLAAEPDSPERKADCVIVAETVRRWQTAVAALTPIQGATGPSDEYVDEQYTQMATMVQTAADSVTTPEIKSYLTDWAAAADRLAMSQLDVSGGAEPPETPEEMLEVFTPINDAAGALGELCPDMPSAE
;
A
#
# COMPACT_ATOMS: atom_id res chain seq x y z
N MET A 1 2.17 24.34 -62.71
CA MET A 1 2.99 23.37 -61.95
C MET A 1 2.07 22.42 -61.20
N ASN A 2 2.32 21.12 -61.33
CA ASN A 2 1.42 20.02 -60.98
C ASN A 2 1.27 19.81 -59.47
N PHE A 3 0.08 20.07 -58.91
CA PHE A 3 -0.27 19.73 -57.51
C PHE A 3 -0.89 18.33 -57.36
N ASN A 4 -1.15 17.63 -58.47
CA ASN A 4 -1.90 16.37 -58.47
C ASN A 4 -1.12 15.13 -57.96
N VAL A 5 0.18 15.24 -57.68
CA VAL A 5 1.00 14.10 -57.22
C VAL A 5 1.11 14.02 -55.70
N LEU A 6 0.89 15.13 -54.97
CA LEU A 6 1.02 15.17 -53.50
C LEU A 6 -0.28 14.87 -52.74
N GLN A 7 -1.46 14.97 -53.38
CA GLN A 7 -2.75 14.74 -52.71
C GLN A 7 -3.11 13.26 -52.53
N ARG A 8 -2.48 12.33 -53.27
CA ARG A 8 -2.85 10.91 -53.24
C ARG A 8 -2.23 10.15 -52.05
N SER A 9 -1.13 10.64 -51.47
CA SER A 9 -0.43 9.98 -50.36
C SER A 9 -1.00 10.32 -48.98
N VAL A 10 -1.64 11.48 -48.82
CA VAL A 10 -2.15 11.94 -47.51
C VAL A 10 -3.48 11.27 -47.15
N ARG A 11 -4.38 11.07 -48.13
CA ARG A 11 -5.69 10.44 -47.88
C ARG A 11 -5.60 8.95 -47.54
N ALA A 12 -4.62 8.22 -48.08
CA ALA A 12 -4.46 6.80 -47.80
C ALA A 12 -3.89 6.51 -46.38
N ARG A 13 -3.15 7.46 -45.80
CA ARG A 13 -2.53 7.29 -44.48
C ARG A 13 -3.46 7.58 -43.31
N TRP A 14 -4.57 8.29 -43.54
CA TRP A 14 -5.55 8.62 -42.51
C TRP A 14 -6.63 7.55 -42.29
N ILE A 15 -6.87 6.67 -43.26
CA ILE A 15 -7.91 5.63 -43.16
C ILE A 15 -7.46 4.47 -42.22
N TRP A 16 -6.15 4.27 -42.03
CA TRP A 16 -5.64 3.25 -41.10
C TRP A 16 -5.73 3.66 -39.63
N ILE A 17 -5.65 4.96 -39.30
CA ILE A 17 -5.63 5.41 -37.90
C ILE A 17 -7.02 5.35 -37.27
N VAL A 18 -8.08 5.64 -38.04
CA VAL A 18 -9.47 5.61 -37.52
C VAL A 18 -9.97 4.17 -37.29
N SER A 19 -9.41 3.19 -37.99
CA SER A 19 -9.82 1.79 -37.85
C SER A 19 -9.28 1.13 -36.57
N ILE A 20 -8.17 1.63 -36.01
CA ILE A 20 -7.57 1.07 -34.79
C ILE A 20 -8.30 1.57 -33.53
N THR A 21 -8.77 2.81 -33.50
CA THR A 21 -9.47 3.37 -32.32
C THR A 21 -10.86 2.79 -32.08
N ALA A 22 -11.55 2.33 -33.13
CA ALA A 22 -12.88 1.74 -32.99
C ALA A 22 -12.85 0.29 -32.43
N VAL A 23 -11.76 -0.46 -32.67
CA VAL A 23 -11.64 -1.85 -32.17
C VAL A 23 -11.21 -1.88 -30.70
N SER A 24 -10.40 -0.91 -30.24
CA SER A 24 -9.98 -0.84 -28.83
C SER A 24 -11.11 -0.41 -27.89
N ALA A 25 -12.09 0.38 -28.33
CA ALA A 25 -13.24 0.75 -27.50
C ALA A 25 -14.20 -0.43 -27.22
N ALA A 26 -14.32 -1.39 -28.14
CA ALA A 26 -15.17 -2.56 -27.93
C ALA A 26 -14.50 -3.63 -27.03
N ALA A 27 -13.17 -3.76 -27.08
CA ALA A 27 -12.44 -4.69 -26.21
C ALA A 27 -12.37 -4.22 -24.74
N VAL A 28 -12.28 -2.90 -24.50
CA VAL A 28 -12.19 -2.35 -23.14
C VAL A 28 -13.52 -2.44 -22.38
N LEU A 29 -14.67 -2.37 -23.07
CA LEU A 29 -15.98 -2.50 -22.41
C LEU A 29 -16.35 -3.94 -22.02
N VAL A 30 -15.74 -4.96 -22.65
CA VAL A 30 -15.96 -6.36 -22.26
C VAL A 30 -14.94 -6.81 -21.20
N ALA A 31 -13.73 -6.25 -21.18
CA ALA A 31 -12.74 -6.54 -20.14
C ALA A 31 -13.05 -5.84 -18.79
N GLY A 32 -13.71 -4.68 -18.81
CA GLY A 32 -14.08 -3.95 -17.59
C GLY A 32 -15.10 -4.64 -16.68
N TRP A 33 -15.81 -5.67 -17.17
CA TRP A 33 -16.76 -6.47 -16.39
C TRP A 33 -16.17 -7.76 -15.82
N LEU A 34 -14.92 -8.11 -16.17
CA LEU A 34 -14.24 -9.30 -15.66
C LEU A 34 -13.16 -9.01 -14.62
N ALA A 35 -12.88 -7.74 -14.30
CA ALA A 35 -11.88 -7.35 -13.30
C ALA A 35 -12.45 -6.54 -12.13
N ALA A 36 -13.72 -6.14 -12.19
CA ALA A 36 -14.44 -5.69 -11.00
C ALA A 36 -15.02 -6.94 -10.32
N GLU A 37 -14.16 -7.75 -9.71
CA GLU A 37 -14.62 -8.85 -8.86
C GLU A 37 -15.41 -8.19 -7.70
N PRO A 38 -16.73 -8.39 -7.64
CA PRO A 38 -17.56 -7.78 -6.63
C PRO A 38 -17.26 -8.48 -5.31
N ASP A 39 -16.77 -7.75 -4.31
CA ASP A 39 -16.92 -8.07 -2.89
C ASP A 39 -16.94 -9.59 -2.57
N SER A 40 -15.91 -10.31 -3.01
CA SER A 40 -15.93 -11.78 -2.91
C SER A 40 -15.99 -12.16 -1.43
N PRO A 41 -16.62 -13.30 -1.07
CA PRO A 41 -16.62 -13.78 0.31
C PRO A 41 -15.21 -13.89 0.90
N GLU A 42 -14.22 -14.22 0.05
CA GLU A 42 -12.80 -14.28 0.38
C GLU A 42 -12.25 -12.88 0.70
N ARG A 43 -12.51 -11.88 -0.15
CA ARG A 43 -12.11 -10.49 0.11
C ARG A 43 -12.70 -9.96 1.41
N LYS A 44 -13.97 -10.28 1.71
CA LYS A 44 -14.60 -9.90 2.99
C LYS A 44 -13.93 -10.55 4.18
N ALA A 45 -13.59 -11.83 4.09
CA ALA A 45 -12.85 -12.52 5.15
C ALA A 45 -11.45 -11.93 5.35
N ASP A 46 -10.74 -11.64 4.26
CA ASP A 46 -9.42 -10.98 4.30
C ASP A 46 -9.52 -9.58 4.92
N CYS A 47 -10.57 -8.81 4.61
CA CYS A 47 -10.79 -7.50 5.21
C CYS A 47 -11.08 -7.55 6.73
N VAL A 48 -11.64 -8.65 7.24
CA VAL A 48 -11.75 -8.85 8.70
C VAL A 48 -10.36 -9.01 9.33
N ILE A 49 -9.45 -9.73 8.65
CA ILE A 49 -8.07 -9.90 9.10
C ILE A 49 -7.34 -8.55 9.09
N VAL A 50 -7.52 -7.75 8.03
CA VAL A 50 -6.97 -6.38 7.93
C VAL A 50 -7.48 -5.52 9.08
N ALA A 51 -8.79 -5.46 9.30
CA ALA A 51 -9.39 -4.63 10.35
C ALA A 51 -8.89 -5.01 11.76
N GLU A 52 -8.73 -6.30 12.03
CA GLU A 52 -8.16 -6.78 13.29
C GLU A 52 -6.67 -6.42 13.42
N THR A 53 -5.90 -6.58 12.34
CA THR A 53 -4.46 -6.24 12.31
C THR A 53 -4.24 -4.75 12.60
N VAL A 54 -5.04 -3.88 11.98
CA VAL A 54 -4.98 -2.42 12.18
C VAL A 54 -5.32 -2.06 13.62
N ARG A 55 -6.37 -2.66 14.21
CA ARG A 55 -6.75 -2.41 15.60
C ARG A 55 -5.63 -2.81 16.57
N ARG A 56 -4.99 -3.95 16.35
CA ARG A 56 -3.86 -4.40 17.17
C ARG A 56 -2.65 -3.49 17.00
N TRP A 57 -2.36 -3.07 15.77
CA TRP A 57 -1.31 -2.09 15.50
C TRP A 57 -1.53 -0.79 16.26
N GLN A 58 -2.72 -0.19 16.15
CA GLN A 58 -3.09 1.04 16.87
C GLN A 58 -2.96 0.89 18.39
N THR A 59 -3.39 -0.25 18.92
CA THR A 59 -3.26 -0.56 20.36
C THR A 59 -1.79 -0.62 20.79
N ALA A 60 -0.92 -1.23 19.98
CA ALA A 60 0.51 -1.31 20.26
C ALA A 60 1.18 0.07 20.18
N VAL A 61 0.87 0.89 19.16
CA VAL A 61 1.37 2.28 19.06
C VAL A 61 0.94 3.11 20.27
N ALA A 62 -0.32 2.99 20.70
CA ALA A 62 -0.82 3.69 21.87
C ALA A 62 -0.09 3.27 23.17
N ALA A 63 0.31 2.00 23.28
CA ALA A 63 1.09 1.51 24.42
C ALA A 63 2.55 1.99 24.42
N LEU A 64 3.11 2.29 23.24
CA LEU A 64 4.46 2.82 23.08
C LEU A 64 4.54 4.34 23.27
N THR A 65 3.42 5.05 23.11
CA THR A 65 3.38 6.50 23.24
C THR A 65 3.37 6.90 24.73
N PRO A 66 4.42 7.58 25.24
CA PRO A 66 4.46 7.99 26.64
C PRO A 66 3.36 9.03 26.92
N ILE A 67 2.60 8.84 28.00
CA ILE A 67 1.72 9.90 28.51
C ILE A 67 2.61 11.02 29.05
N GLN A 68 2.29 12.28 28.71
CA GLN A 68 3.10 13.44 29.11
C GLN A 68 3.50 13.42 30.59
N GLY A 69 4.81 13.47 30.85
CA GLY A 69 5.38 13.48 32.21
C GLY A 69 5.68 12.10 32.80
N ALA A 70 5.39 11.00 32.09
CA ALA A 70 5.83 9.66 32.48
C ALA A 70 7.20 9.31 31.87
N THR A 71 7.99 8.53 32.59
CA THR A 71 9.13 7.82 31.99
C THR A 71 8.57 6.85 30.96
N GLY A 72 8.95 7.02 29.69
CA GLY A 72 8.55 6.13 28.62
C GLY A 72 9.10 4.70 28.81
N PRO A 73 8.64 3.74 27.99
CA PRO A 73 9.24 2.41 27.94
C PRO A 73 10.75 2.48 27.63
N SER A 74 11.53 1.48 28.07
CA SER A 74 12.94 1.37 27.70
C SER A 74 13.10 1.15 26.20
N ASP A 75 14.19 1.64 25.62
CA ASP A 75 14.49 1.49 24.18
C ASP A 75 14.44 0.01 23.73
N GLU A 76 15.03 -0.89 24.52
CA GLU A 76 14.98 -2.35 24.26
C GLU A 76 13.54 -2.90 24.18
N TYR A 77 12.62 -2.37 25.00
CA TYR A 77 11.22 -2.78 24.97
C TYR A 77 10.52 -2.21 23.73
N VAL A 78 10.82 -0.96 23.36
CA VAL A 78 10.29 -0.32 22.16
C VAL A 78 10.71 -1.09 20.91
N ASP A 79 11.98 -1.49 20.82
CA ASP A 79 12.54 -2.26 19.71
C ASP A 79 11.90 -3.64 19.56
N GLU A 80 11.76 -4.35 20.68
CA GLU A 80 11.09 -5.65 20.71
C GLU A 80 9.63 -5.51 20.25
N GLN A 81 8.92 -4.48 20.72
CA GLN A 81 7.54 -4.22 20.32
C GLN A 81 7.41 -3.93 18.83
N TYR A 82 8.28 -3.11 18.24
CA TYR A 82 8.21 -2.84 16.79
C TYR A 82 8.49 -4.09 15.95
N THR A 83 9.42 -4.95 16.37
CA THR A 83 9.69 -6.24 15.70
C THR A 83 8.48 -7.18 15.80
N GLN A 84 7.83 -7.23 16.97
CA GLN A 84 6.60 -8.01 17.17
C GLN A 84 5.45 -7.47 16.28
N MET A 85 5.33 -6.16 16.14
CA MET A 85 4.34 -5.52 15.27
C MET A 85 4.59 -5.84 13.79
N ALA A 86 5.83 -5.80 13.31
CA ALA A 86 6.17 -6.20 11.94
C ALA A 86 5.81 -7.68 11.67
N THR A 87 6.15 -8.57 12.61
CA THR A 87 5.82 -10.00 12.55
C THR A 87 4.31 -10.23 12.53
N MET A 88 3.56 -9.47 13.33
CA MET A 88 2.09 -9.54 13.35
C MET A 88 1.50 -9.19 11.99
N VAL A 89 1.96 -8.11 11.36
CA VAL A 89 1.46 -7.70 10.03
C VAL A 89 1.87 -8.72 8.96
N GLN A 90 3.09 -9.26 9.02
CA GLN A 90 3.52 -10.33 8.10
C GLN A 90 2.66 -11.59 8.24
N THR A 91 2.31 -11.97 9.48
CA THR A 91 1.41 -13.10 9.74
C THR A 91 0.02 -12.87 9.12
N ALA A 92 -0.47 -11.62 9.18
CA ALA A 92 -1.69 -11.25 8.49
C ALA A 92 -1.56 -11.40 6.97
N ALA A 93 -0.45 -10.92 6.38
CA ALA A 93 -0.16 -11.09 4.95
C ALA A 93 -0.13 -12.56 4.50
N ASP A 94 0.41 -13.45 5.33
CA ASP A 94 0.47 -14.88 5.04
C ASP A 94 -0.89 -15.59 5.13
N SER A 95 -1.82 -15.01 5.87
CA SER A 95 -3.16 -15.58 6.10
C SER A 95 -4.22 -15.14 5.09
N VAL A 96 -4.01 -14.03 4.39
CA VAL A 96 -4.96 -13.51 3.39
C VAL A 96 -4.76 -14.18 2.03
N THR A 97 -5.85 -14.24 1.26
CA THR A 97 -5.88 -14.91 -0.05
C THR A 97 -5.96 -13.95 -1.23
N THR A 98 -6.54 -12.77 -1.01
CA THR A 98 -6.67 -11.69 -2.00
C THR A 98 -5.28 -11.11 -2.29
N PRO A 99 -4.77 -11.20 -3.54
CA PRO A 99 -3.41 -10.80 -3.88
C PRO A 99 -3.07 -9.35 -3.55
N GLU A 100 -3.99 -8.42 -3.79
CA GLU A 100 -3.79 -7.00 -3.53
C GLU A 100 -3.67 -6.73 -2.02
N ILE A 101 -4.57 -7.29 -1.21
CA ILE A 101 -4.53 -7.19 0.26
C ILE A 101 -3.23 -7.78 0.79
N LYS A 102 -2.82 -8.95 0.27
CA LYS A 102 -1.56 -9.59 0.62
C LYS A 102 -0.35 -8.70 0.33
N SER A 103 -0.33 -8.07 -0.85
CA SER A 103 0.76 -7.17 -1.24
C SER A 103 0.88 -6.01 -0.27
N TYR A 104 -0.21 -5.30 0.00
CA TYR A 104 -0.16 -4.14 0.90
C TYR A 104 0.17 -4.52 2.35
N LEU A 105 -0.30 -5.66 2.85
CA LEU A 105 0.12 -6.16 4.16
C LEU A 105 1.62 -6.53 4.19
N THR A 106 2.15 -7.09 3.10
CA THR A 106 3.59 -7.38 2.99
C THR A 106 4.41 -6.09 2.97
N ASP A 107 3.97 -5.08 2.23
CA ASP A 107 4.63 -3.77 2.16
C ASP A 107 4.61 -3.06 3.52
N TRP A 108 3.49 -3.12 4.24
CA TRP A 108 3.39 -2.64 5.61
C TRP A 108 4.36 -3.40 6.52
N ALA A 109 4.33 -4.74 6.53
CA ALA A 109 5.23 -5.54 7.36
C ALA A 109 6.70 -5.19 7.12
N ALA A 110 7.11 -5.06 5.87
CA ALA A 110 8.47 -4.67 5.50
C ALA A 110 8.82 -3.24 5.95
N ALA A 111 7.86 -2.30 5.91
CA ALA A 111 8.06 -0.96 6.43
C ALA A 111 8.18 -0.92 7.96
N ALA A 112 7.35 -1.70 8.66
CA ALA A 112 7.42 -1.86 10.11
C ALA A 112 8.73 -2.51 10.56
N ASP A 113 9.24 -3.48 9.81
CA ASP A 113 10.55 -4.10 10.07
C ASP A 113 11.70 -3.10 9.90
N ARG A 114 11.65 -2.27 8.84
CA ARG A 114 12.63 -1.17 8.67
C ARG A 114 12.56 -0.14 9.80
N LEU A 115 11.36 0.18 10.28
CA LEU A 115 11.18 1.04 11.46
C LEU A 115 11.80 0.39 12.71
N ALA A 116 11.58 -0.91 12.93
CA ALA A 116 12.22 -1.62 14.04
C ALA A 116 13.76 -1.57 13.93
N MET A 117 14.30 -1.76 12.72
CA MET A 117 15.73 -1.68 12.46
C MET A 117 16.32 -0.27 12.58
N SER A 118 15.54 0.79 12.33
CA SER A 118 16.03 2.18 12.53
C SER A 118 16.11 2.57 14.00
N GLN A 119 15.37 1.88 14.88
CA GLN A 119 15.42 2.08 16.33
C GLN A 119 16.58 1.31 16.97
N LEU A 120 16.88 0.13 16.44
CA LEU A 120 18.05 -0.65 16.80
C LEU A 120 19.31 0.06 16.30
N ASP A 121 20.11 0.63 17.20
CA ASP A 121 21.47 1.18 16.96
C ASP A 121 22.49 0.06 16.61
N VAL A 122 22.05 -0.92 15.82
CA VAL A 122 22.82 -2.09 15.43
C VAL A 122 23.44 -1.79 14.08
N SER A 123 24.60 -1.13 14.15
CA SER A 123 25.66 -1.05 13.12
C SER A 123 25.76 0.26 12.32
N GLY A 124 25.94 1.40 12.98
CA GLY A 124 26.64 2.57 12.38
C GLY A 124 26.18 3.02 10.98
N GLY A 125 24.89 2.89 10.68
CA GLY A 125 24.35 3.05 9.32
C GLY A 125 23.19 4.03 9.17
N ALA A 126 22.50 4.37 10.26
CA ALA A 126 21.49 5.43 10.26
C ALA A 126 21.39 6.01 11.67
N GLU A 127 21.53 7.34 11.80
CA GLU A 127 21.14 8.04 13.02
C GLU A 127 19.63 7.87 13.20
N PRO A 128 19.13 7.72 14.45
CA PRO A 128 17.70 7.78 14.72
C PRO A 128 17.13 9.06 14.10
N PRO A 129 15.95 9.04 13.49
CA PRO A 129 15.37 10.23 12.88
C PRO A 129 15.25 11.35 13.93
N GLU A 130 16.04 12.41 13.78
CA GLU A 130 16.10 13.52 14.74
C GLU A 130 15.07 14.59 14.40
N THR A 131 14.66 14.64 13.12
CA THR A 131 13.73 15.62 12.60
C THR A 131 12.32 15.03 12.39
N PRO A 132 11.27 15.84 12.52
CA PRO A 132 9.91 15.44 12.16
C PRO A 132 9.80 14.95 10.71
N GLU A 133 10.59 15.51 9.80
CA GLU A 133 10.65 15.11 8.40
C GLU A 133 11.21 13.69 8.24
N GLU A 134 12.31 13.34 8.92
CA GLU A 134 12.88 11.99 8.89
C GLU A 134 11.95 10.96 9.55
N MET A 135 11.28 11.33 10.65
CA MET A 135 10.23 10.47 11.22
C MET A 135 9.09 10.24 10.22
N LEU A 136 8.64 11.29 9.53
CA LEU A 136 7.62 11.18 8.49
C LEU A 136 8.05 10.26 7.35
N GLU A 137 9.30 10.32 6.90
CA GLU A 137 9.83 9.43 5.87
C GLU A 137 9.80 7.96 6.31
N VAL A 138 10.07 7.67 7.57
CA VAL A 138 10.01 6.29 8.12
C VAL A 138 8.56 5.78 8.21
N PHE A 139 7.61 6.63 8.60
CA PHE A 139 6.20 6.26 8.74
C PHE A 139 5.39 6.31 7.44
N THR A 140 5.82 7.06 6.42
CA THR A 140 5.09 7.23 5.16
C THR A 140 4.74 5.89 4.50
N PRO A 141 5.66 4.92 4.34
CA PRO A 141 5.33 3.64 3.70
C PRO A 141 4.30 2.81 4.49
N ILE A 142 4.27 2.94 5.82
CA ILE A 142 3.26 2.31 6.68
C ILE A 142 1.90 2.95 6.42
N ASN A 143 1.85 4.29 6.40
CA ASN A 143 0.62 5.04 6.17
C ASN A 143 0.05 4.83 4.77
N ASP A 144 0.91 4.76 3.74
CA ASP A 144 0.50 4.52 2.35
C ASP A 144 -0.11 3.13 2.19
N ALA A 145 0.51 2.10 2.77
CA ALA A 145 -0.02 0.74 2.75
C ALA A 145 -1.34 0.63 3.52
N ALA A 146 -1.44 1.26 4.70
CA ALA A 146 -2.68 1.33 5.47
C ALA A 146 -3.79 2.07 4.71
N GLY A 147 -3.45 3.15 4.00
CA GLY A 147 -4.38 3.90 3.16
C GLY A 147 -4.93 3.06 2.02
N ALA A 148 -4.07 2.36 1.27
CA ALA A 148 -4.48 1.46 0.20
C ALA A 148 -5.34 0.30 0.71
N LEU A 149 -5.04 -0.25 1.89
CA LEU A 149 -5.88 -1.24 2.56
C LEU A 149 -7.24 -0.68 2.94
N GLY A 150 -7.32 0.59 3.38
CA GLY A 150 -8.59 1.27 3.66
C GLY A 150 -9.47 1.48 2.42
N GLU A 151 -8.86 1.69 1.24
CA GLU A 151 -9.60 1.75 -0.03
C GLU A 151 -10.17 0.38 -0.44
N LEU A 152 -9.46 -0.70 -0.13
CA LEU A 152 -9.88 -2.07 -0.42
C LEU A 152 -10.84 -2.65 0.62
N CYS A 153 -10.73 -2.21 1.88
CA CYS A 153 -11.45 -2.74 3.04
C CYS A 153 -12.20 -1.61 3.76
N PRO A 154 -13.46 -1.31 3.37
CA PRO A 154 -14.19 -0.14 3.84
C PRO A 154 -14.56 -0.15 5.34
N ASP A 155 -14.52 -1.31 6.00
CA ASP A 155 -14.78 -1.46 7.44
C ASP A 155 -13.50 -1.35 8.30
N MET A 156 -12.37 -0.96 7.71
CA MET A 156 -11.12 -0.76 8.42
C MET A 156 -11.24 0.38 9.44
N PRO A 157 -10.78 0.18 10.70
CA PRO A 157 -10.80 1.25 11.69
C PRO A 157 -9.93 2.43 11.23
N SER A 158 -10.46 3.64 11.37
CA SER A 158 -9.74 4.87 11.05
C SER A 158 -8.53 5.04 11.96
N ALA A 159 -7.45 5.61 11.43
CA ALA A 159 -6.35 6.09 12.26
C ALA A 159 -6.88 7.20 13.19
N GLU A 160 -6.62 7.07 14.48
CA GLU A 160 -6.92 8.10 15.49
C GLU A 160 -5.80 9.15 15.58
#